data_AF-A0A1F5LSG5-F1
#
_entry.id   AF-A0A1F5LSG5-F1
#
_cell.length_a   1.000
_cell.length_b   1.000
_cell.length_c   1.000
_cell.angle_alpha   90.00
_cell.angle_beta   90.00
_cell.angle_gamma   90.00
#
_symmetry.space_group_name_H-M   'P 1'
#
loop_
_entity.id
_entity.type
_entity.pdbx_description
1 polymer ?
#
loop_
_entity_poly.entity_id
_entity_poly.type
_entity_poly.pdbx_seq_one_letter_code
_entity_poly.pdbx_strand_id
1 'polypeptide(L)'
;MSLQSPSLFAGIEGLPLGLIQSAIESDILSKPLGSHEALHFFFKELRKESPHPLIEQAIKTVLESPSLRQKIEVQWNLCHDYNHAKSRQHLMKEDAPYDLASWSIENCYPCFKLLLDHQTVQPSSFCQAGYSFFWLAVRSDQLDSMQHLLSLMEPKDLLSPVQTWDADRERCTIFQASTWNRNWFRACWTRLKPLPNNGLTSLGPDEIGNIWQFANVELANELLDSGLDLGKPHPKNASPGWLEIVDQIDPQPMFDWLLSRGHRPPGKLLTYAAKYNDILGASWIMRYTESYWELSEAALVAAENTQNRSAEILEMILQTLTAKWKDNRTLSENIVIKIVNGVCHEWGAMQSHDSFQETLAEMEDTAVRKIQALGEVVGNVRVLGMKITAEDAGLHHLATALEKIDSPL
;
A
#
# COMPACT_ATOMS: atom_id res chain seq x y z
N MET A 1 32.80 25.36 4.13
CA MET A 1 33.93 25.06 5.03
C MET A 1 34.29 23.60 4.89
N SER A 2 35.56 23.23 5.05
CA SER A 2 35.96 21.81 5.15
C SER A 2 35.61 21.29 6.54
N LEU A 3 35.20 20.02 6.64
CA LEU A 3 34.94 19.34 7.91
C LEU A 3 36.26 19.16 8.68
N GLN A 4 36.21 19.26 10.01
CA GLN A 4 37.37 19.08 10.89
C GLN A 4 37.62 17.60 11.22
N SER A 5 36.54 16.82 11.35
CA SER A 5 36.57 15.42 11.79
C SER A 5 37.41 14.50 10.89
N PRO A 6 37.37 14.59 9.54
CA PRO A 6 38.20 13.73 8.70
C PRO A 6 39.70 13.85 9.00
N SER A 7 40.20 15.07 9.21
CA SER A 7 41.62 15.31 9.55
C SER A 7 41.95 14.86 10.97
N LEU A 8 41.06 15.10 11.93
CA LEU A 8 41.27 14.68 13.33
C LEU A 8 41.25 13.16 13.50
N PHE A 9 40.37 12.47 12.79
CA PHE A 9 40.23 11.01 12.89
C PHE A 9 41.43 10.28 12.26
N ALA A 10 42.10 10.90 11.28
CA ALA A 10 43.34 10.39 10.69
C ALA A 10 44.56 10.48 11.64
N GLY A 11 44.51 11.36 12.64
CA GLY A 11 45.60 11.61 13.60
C GLY A 11 45.15 11.45 15.05
N ILE A 12 44.36 10.41 15.34
CA ILE A 12 43.65 10.28 16.62
C ILE A 12 44.56 10.02 17.84
N GLU A 13 45.80 9.58 17.61
CA GLU A 13 46.76 9.26 18.68
C GLU A 13 47.07 10.49 19.54
N GLY A 14 46.69 10.44 20.82
CA GLY A 14 46.97 11.50 21.79
C GLY A 14 45.97 12.66 21.81
N LEU A 15 44.89 12.61 21.01
CA LEU A 15 43.85 13.64 21.05
C LEU A 15 42.91 13.47 22.26
N PRO A 16 42.63 14.54 23.04
CA PRO A 16 41.62 14.50 24.09
C PRO A 16 40.22 14.24 23.52
N LEU A 17 39.45 13.35 24.15
CA LEU A 17 38.08 13.00 23.72
C LEU A 17 37.18 14.24 23.55
N GLY A 18 37.29 15.21 24.46
CA GLY A 18 36.50 16.45 24.39
C GLY A 18 36.78 17.30 23.15
N LEU A 19 37.99 17.25 22.59
CA LEU A 19 38.33 17.96 21.35
C LEU A 19 37.66 17.27 20.15
N ILE A 20 37.67 15.94 20.13
CA ILE A 20 36.98 15.13 19.10
C ILE A 20 35.48 15.41 19.14
N GLN A 21 34.87 15.39 20.33
CA GLN A 21 33.45 15.67 20.52
C GLN A 21 33.07 17.09 20.05
N SER A 22 33.88 18.08 20.40
CA SER A 22 33.66 19.49 19.98
C SER A 22 33.74 19.65 18.46
N ALA A 23 34.66 18.95 17.80
CA ALA A 23 34.78 18.97 16.35
C ALA A 23 33.58 18.32 15.65
N ILE A 24 33.11 17.17 16.17
CA ILE A 24 31.91 16.49 15.65
C ILE A 24 30.70 17.43 15.75
N GLU A 25 30.49 18.04 16.92
CA GLU A 25 29.38 18.99 17.12
C GLU A 25 29.49 20.19 16.15
N SER A 26 30.68 20.78 16.03
CA SER A 26 30.94 21.89 15.10
C SER A 26 30.71 21.51 13.64
N ASP A 27 31.06 20.29 13.24
CA ASP A 27 30.87 19.80 11.88
C ASP A 27 29.39 19.58 11.55
N ILE A 28 28.60 19.03 12.49
CA ILE A 28 27.14 18.89 12.35
C ILE A 28 26.49 20.25 12.12
N LEU A 29 26.89 21.25 12.91
CA LEU A 29 26.34 22.62 12.88
C LEU A 29 27.06 23.57 11.93
N SER A 30 27.94 23.05 11.05
CA SER A 30 28.76 23.87 10.15
C SER A 30 27.95 24.60 9.06
N LYS A 31 26.69 24.22 8.86
CA LYS A 31 25.72 24.89 7.98
C LYS A 31 24.46 25.28 8.78
N PRO A 32 23.76 26.37 8.41
CA PRO A 32 22.60 26.88 9.17
C PRO A 32 21.48 25.86 9.44
N LEU A 33 21.35 24.85 8.59
CA LEU A 33 20.33 23.81 8.66
C LEU A 33 20.93 22.40 8.80
N GLY A 34 22.18 22.32 9.26
CA GLY A 34 22.91 21.08 9.42
C GLY A 34 23.72 20.66 8.18
N SER A 35 24.78 19.89 8.42
CA SER A 35 25.68 19.40 7.37
C SER A 35 25.44 17.93 7.06
N HIS A 36 24.85 17.65 5.89
CA HIS A 36 24.72 16.28 5.38
C HIS A 36 26.10 15.63 5.19
N GLU A 37 27.10 16.37 4.68
CA GLU A 37 28.45 15.84 4.49
C GLU A 37 29.05 15.34 5.81
N ALA A 38 28.86 16.09 6.90
CA ALA A 38 29.32 15.69 8.23
C ALA A 38 28.60 14.43 8.72
N LEU A 39 27.27 14.46 8.69
CA LEU A 39 26.44 13.36 9.19
C LEU A 39 26.69 12.06 8.41
N HIS A 40 26.82 12.16 7.08
CA HIS A 40 27.09 11.03 6.22
C HIS A 40 28.50 10.49 6.41
N PHE A 41 29.48 11.35 6.70
CA PHE A 41 30.81 10.93 7.11
C PHE A 41 30.75 10.13 8.42
N PHE A 42 30.06 10.61 9.46
CA PHE A 42 29.91 9.88 10.72
C PHE A 42 29.19 8.54 10.55
N PHE A 43 28.15 8.50 9.72
CA PHE A 43 27.49 7.24 9.36
C PHE A 43 28.48 6.22 8.76
N LYS A 44 29.34 6.66 7.81
CA LYS A 44 30.35 5.80 7.20
C LYS A 44 31.39 5.31 8.20
N GLU A 45 31.83 6.19 9.11
CA GLU A 45 32.79 5.83 10.16
C GLU A 45 32.23 4.74 11.09
N LEU A 46 30.97 4.87 11.52
CA LEU A 46 30.29 3.87 12.36
C LEU A 46 30.02 2.53 11.66
N ARG A 47 30.06 2.51 10.32
CA ARG A 47 29.78 1.31 9.50
C ARG A 47 31.02 0.56 9.03
N LYS A 48 32.22 1.02 9.38
CA LYS A 48 33.46 0.29 9.09
C LYS A 48 33.42 -1.10 9.74
N GLU A 49 34.10 -2.08 9.16
CA GLU A 49 34.22 -3.44 9.73
C GLU A 49 34.87 -3.44 11.13
N SER A 50 35.71 -2.45 11.40
CA SER A 50 36.35 -2.24 12.70
C SER A 50 36.47 -0.74 12.98
N PRO A 51 35.39 -0.09 13.44
CA PRO A 51 35.43 1.33 13.76
C PRO A 51 36.36 1.55 14.95
N HIS A 52 37.13 2.65 14.95
CA HIS A 52 38.02 2.96 16.07
C HIS A 52 37.16 3.26 17.32
N PRO A 53 37.37 2.58 18.47
CA PRO A 53 36.48 2.69 19.63
C PRO A 53 36.29 4.12 20.15
N LEU A 54 37.36 4.92 20.17
CA LEU A 54 37.28 6.35 20.56
C LEU A 54 36.42 7.19 19.61
N ILE A 55 36.47 6.91 18.30
CA ILE A 55 35.67 7.61 17.29
C ILE A 55 34.20 7.25 17.47
N GLU A 56 33.93 5.95 17.57
CA GLU A 56 32.58 5.44 17.80
C GLU A 56 31.96 6.04 19.07
N GLN A 57 32.70 6.01 20.18
CA GLN A 57 32.27 6.60 21.45
C GLN A 57 32.02 8.10 21.31
N ALA A 58 32.93 8.84 20.65
CA ALA A 58 32.78 10.29 20.48
C ALA A 58 31.53 10.65 19.65
N ILE A 59 31.33 9.97 18.52
CA ILE A 59 30.16 10.19 17.65
C ILE A 59 28.87 9.92 18.42
N LYS A 60 28.76 8.75 19.06
CA LYS A 60 27.57 8.38 19.85
C LYS A 60 27.29 9.38 20.96
N THR A 61 28.31 9.75 21.73
CA THR A 61 28.19 10.72 22.84
C THR A 61 27.67 12.07 22.36
N VAL A 62 28.15 12.56 21.22
CA VAL A 62 27.71 13.85 20.67
C VAL A 62 26.29 13.77 20.14
N LEU A 63 25.98 12.73 19.35
CA LEU A 63 24.65 12.56 18.76
C LEU A 63 23.55 12.33 19.81
N GLU A 64 23.88 11.67 20.92
CA GLU A 64 22.98 11.42 22.05
C GLU A 64 22.91 12.59 23.04
N SER A 65 23.70 13.66 22.81
CA SER A 65 23.78 14.81 23.71
C SER A 65 22.48 15.63 23.72
N PRO A 66 21.84 15.83 24.89
CA PRO A 66 20.68 16.71 25.01
C PRO A 66 20.98 18.17 24.60
N SER A 67 22.23 18.62 24.79
CA SER A 67 22.68 19.95 24.40
C SER A 67 22.66 20.12 22.87
N LEU A 68 23.14 19.11 22.13
CA LEU A 68 23.08 19.14 20.67
C LEU A 68 21.63 19.10 20.18
N ARG A 69 20.79 18.21 20.76
CA ARG A 69 19.36 18.14 20.43
C ARG A 69 18.69 19.50 20.59
N GLN A 70 18.90 20.19 21.71
CA GLN A 70 18.30 21.50 21.96
C GLN A 70 18.78 22.57 20.96
N LYS A 71 20.08 22.55 20.60
CA LYS A 71 20.61 23.45 19.57
C LYS A 71 19.97 23.20 18.21
N ILE A 72 19.82 21.93 17.84
CA ILE A 72 19.16 21.51 16.60
C ILE A 72 17.69 21.92 16.58
N GLU A 73 16.93 21.64 17.65
CA GLU A 73 15.52 22.02 17.74
C GLU A 73 15.33 23.53 17.52
N VAL A 74 16.20 24.36 18.10
CA VAL A 74 16.16 25.82 17.92
C VAL A 74 16.61 26.25 16.51
N GLN A 75 17.77 25.78 16.04
CA GLN A 75 18.36 26.24 14.78
C GLN A 75 17.56 25.78 13.55
N TRP A 76 17.06 24.54 13.60
CA TRP A 76 16.24 23.96 12.52
C TRP A 76 14.76 24.29 12.70
N ASN A 77 14.42 25.04 13.75
CA ASN A 77 13.07 25.44 14.09
C ASN A 77 12.09 24.26 14.17
N LEU A 78 12.55 23.13 14.75
CA LEU A 78 11.70 21.97 14.97
C LEU A 78 10.71 22.27 16.09
N CYS A 79 9.48 21.80 15.97
CA CYS A 79 8.47 21.95 17.01
C CYS A 79 7.72 20.65 17.25
N HIS A 80 7.17 20.50 18.46
CA HIS A 80 6.42 19.32 18.88
C HIS A 80 4.91 19.57 19.02
N ASP A 81 4.51 20.84 19.04
CA ASP A 81 3.11 21.25 19.14
C ASP A 81 2.51 21.44 17.76
N TYR A 82 1.53 20.59 17.44
CA TYR A 82 0.76 20.67 16.21
C TYR A 82 0.11 22.05 15.99
N ASN A 83 -0.42 22.70 17.03
CA ASN A 83 -1.06 24.02 16.87
C ASN A 83 -0.04 25.08 16.44
N HIS A 84 1.18 24.98 16.97
CA HIS A 84 2.27 25.84 16.57
C HIS A 84 2.76 25.52 15.15
N ALA A 85 2.94 24.24 14.83
CA ALA A 85 3.30 23.77 13.48
C ALA A 85 2.28 24.23 12.43
N LYS A 86 0.98 24.15 12.76
CA LYS A 86 -0.11 24.53 11.86
C LYS A 86 0.01 25.96 11.35
N SER A 87 0.36 26.89 12.24
CA SER A 87 0.48 28.31 11.91
C SER A 87 1.56 28.61 10.84
N ARG A 88 2.50 27.68 10.63
CA ARG A 88 3.65 27.85 9.72
C ARG A 88 3.37 27.39 8.29
N GLN A 89 2.31 26.61 8.06
CA GLN A 89 2.04 25.98 6.76
C GLN A 89 1.72 26.98 5.65
N HIS A 90 1.07 28.10 5.97
CA HIS A 90 0.74 29.15 4.99
C HIS A 90 1.93 30.03 4.60
N LEU A 91 3.12 29.81 5.19
CA LEU A 91 4.23 30.75 5.12
C LEU A 91 5.36 30.34 4.17
N MET A 92 5.22 29.24 3.41
CA MET A 92 6.34 28.77 2.58
C MET A 92 5.97 28.45 1.12
N LYS A 93 6.83 28.95 0.24
CA LYS A 93 6.90 28.68 -1.20
C LYS A 93 7.66 27.36 -1.43
N GLU A 94 7.54 26.76 -2.62
CA GLU A 94 8.17 25.47 -3.00
C GLU A 94 9.71 25.43 -2.77
N ASP A 95 10.35 26.59 -2.69
CA ASP A 95 11.78 26.84 -2.55
C ASP A 95 12.26 27.03 -1.09
N ALA A 96 11.43 26.72 -0.10
CA ALA A 96 11.80 26.72 1.30
C ALA A 96 13.00 25.79 1.60
N PRO A 97 14.02 26.26 2.34
CA PRO A 97 15.16 25.41 2.66
C PRO A 97 14.78 24.35 3.70
N TYR A 98 15.13 23.09 3.42
CA TYR A 98 14.90 21.97 4.33
C TYR A 98 15.95 21.92 5.44
N ASP A 99 15.53 21.68 6.68
CA ASP A 99 16.44 21.22 7.72
C ASP A 99 17.04 19.86 7.37
N LEU A 100 18.20 19.53 7.95
CA LEU A 100 18.92 18.29 7.63
C LEU A 100 18.08 17.04 7.89
N ALA A 101 17.23 17.01 8.92
CA ALA A 101 16.37 15.85 9.16
C ALA A 101 15.34 15.71 8.05
N SER A 102 14.59 16.78 7.75
CA SER A 102 13.61 16.80 6.66
C SER A 102 14.24 16.45 5.31
N TRP A 103 15.40 17.02 4.98
CA TRP A 103 16.12 16.70 3.75
C TRP A 103 16.55 15.23 3.72
N SER A 104 17.05 14.71 4.85
CA SER A 104 17.53 13.32 4.93
C SER A 104 16.39 12.30 4.85
N ILE A 105 15.19 12.63 5.32
CA ILE A 105 14.00 11.79 5.12
C ILE A 105 13.80 11.50 3.63
N GLU A 106 13.91 12.52 2.78
CA GLU A 106 13.60 12.35 1.35
C GLU A 106 14.82 11.87 0.54
N ASN A 107 16.03 12.28 0.94
CA ASN A 107 17.22 12.13 0.10
C ASN A 107 18.31 11.20 0.66
N CYS A 108 18.32 10.91 1.97
CA CYS A 108 19.35 10.07 2.58
C CYS A 108 18.86 9.40 3.87
N TYR A 109 18.04 8.37 3.72
CA TYR A 109 17.50 7.64 4.88
C TYR A 109 18.54 7.17 5.89
N PRO A 110 19.72 6.65 5.51
CA PRO A 110 20.72 6.23 6.49
C PRO A 110 21.16 7.36 7.44
N CYS A 111 21.24 8.59 6.93
CA CYS A 111 21.52 9.78 7.74
C CYS A 111 20.35 10.12 8.66
N PHE A 112 19.10 10.07 8.16
CA PHE A 112 17.93 10.29 9.01
C PHE A 112 17.80 9.22 10.11
N LYS A 113 18.01 7.95 9.77
CA LYS A 113 18.03 6.84 10.71
C LYS A 113 19.09 7.07 11.80
N LEU A 114 20.28 7.55 11.44
CA LEU A 114 21.32 7.88 12.42
C LEU A 114 20.86 8.98 13.40
N LEU A 115 20.17 10.02 12.91
CA LEU A 115 19.59 11.06 13.78
C LEU A 115 18.52 10.50 14.71
N LEU A 116 17.69 9.57 14.24
CA LEU A 116 16.65 8.93 15.04
C LEU A 116 17.21 7.96 16.08
N ASP A 117 18.12 7.07 15.69
CA ASP A 117 18.68 6.01 16.54
C ASP A 117 19.45 6.58 17.73
N HIS A 118 20.13 7.72 17.53
CA HIS A 118 20.82 8.45 18.60
C HIS A 118 19.95 9.54 19.25
N GLN A 119 18.66 9.59 18.92
CA GLN A 119 17.71 10.57 19.45
C GLN A 119 18.21 12.03 19.28
N THR A 120 18.94 12.32 18.22
CA THR A 120 19.38 13.69 17.90
C THR A 120 18.19 14.56 17.52
N VAL A 121 17.14 13.95 16.96
CA VAL A 121 15.84 14.56 16.70
C VAL A 121 14.72 13.70 17.29
N GLN A 122 13.59 14.31 17.63
CA GLN A 122 12.42 13.56 18.08
C GLN A 122 11.63 13.05 16.86
N PRO A 123 11.14 11.80 16.86
CA PRO A 123 10.42 11.24 15.73
C PRO A 123 9.09 11.94 15.45
N SER A 124 8.44 12.50 16.48
CA SER A 124 7.17 13.24 16.38
C SER A 124 7.33 14.73 16.02
N SER A 125 8.55 15.17 15.69
CA SER A 125 8.81 16.57 15.36
C SER A 125 8.11 16.99 14.07
N PHE A 126 7.73 18.27 14.05
CA PHE A 126 7.35 19.02 12.86
C PHE A 126 8.52 19.88 12.42
N CYS A 127 8.81 19.86 11.12
CA CYS A 127 9.85 20.69 10.53
C CYS A 127 9.47 22.17 10.51
N GLN A 128 10.39 23.01 10.03
CA GLN A 128 10.15 24.45 9.88
C GLN A 128 8.90 24.76 9.03
N ALA A 129 8.61 23.94 8.01
CA ALA A 129 7.45 24.10 7.13
C ALA A 129 6.12 23.60 7.76
N GLY A 130 6.16 23.06 8.99
CA GLY A 130 4.99 22.54 9.69
C GLY A 130 4.61 21.11 9.32
N TYR A 131 5.38 20.42 8.46
CA TYR A 131 5.14 19.00 8.17
C TYR A 131 5.75 18.12 9.27
N SER A 132 4.96 17.16 9.77
CA SER A 132 5.49 16.11 10.64
C SER A 132 6.50 15.25 9.89
N PHE A 133 7.52 14.73 10.57
CA PHE A 133 8.43 13.75 9.98
C PHE A 133 7.71 12.50 9.45
N PHE A 134 6.60 12.11 10.10
CA PHE A 134 5.70 11.07 9.59
C PHE A 134 5.22 11.40 8.17
N TRP A 135 4.68 12.60 7.97
CA TRP A 135 4.15 13.01 6.67
C TRP A 135 5.22 13.10 5.57
N LEU A 136 6.41 13.63 5.91
CA LEU A 136 7.53 13.69 4.97
C LEU A 136 7.98 12.30 4.53
N ALA A 137 8.00 11.34 5.46
CA ALA A 137 8.38 9.96 5.15
C ALA A 137 7.29 9.23 4.33
N VAL A 138 5.99 9.52 4.55
CA VAL A 138 4.90 9.05 3.67
C VAL A 138 5.08 9.58 2.25
N ARG A 139 5.37 10.87 2.08
CA ARG A 139 5.58 11.51 0.77
C ARG A 139 6.77 10.91 -0.01
N SER A 140 7.79 10.46 0.72
CA SER A 140 9.04 9.96 0.14
C SER A 140 8.98 8.50 -0.30
N ASP A 141 7.83 7.82 -0.14
CA ASP A 141 7.62 6.39 -0.44
C ASP A 141 8.63 5.45 0.24
N GLN A 142 9.16 5.87 1.41
CA GLN A 142 10.13 5.06 2.14
C GLN A 142 9.45 4.19 3.20
N LEU A 143 8.84 3.09 2.76
CA LEU A 143 8.00 2.22 3.60
C LEU A 143 8.72 1.64 4.83
N ASP A 144 10.00 1.29 4.72
CA ASP A 144 10.82 0.76 5.83
C ASP A 144 11.18 1.85 6.85
N SER A 145 11.39 3.07 6.35
CA SER A 145 11.66 4.25 7.17
C SER A 145 10.47 4.60 8.07
N MET A 146 9.26 4.42 7.54
CA MET A 146 8.02 4.66 8.26
C MET A 146 7.85 3.75 9.47
N GLN A 147 8.10 2.45 9.33
CA GLN A 147 7.97 1.51 10.45
C GLN A 147 8.95 1.82 11.57
N HIS A 148 10.20 2.12 11.20
CA HIS A 148 11.24 2.50 12.16
C HIS A 148 10.85 3.77 12.93
N LEU A 149 10.44 4.82 12.21
CA LEU A 149 9.97 6.08 12.79
C LEU A 149 8.80 5.86 13.78
N LEU A 150 7.77 5.14 13.36
CA LEU A 150 6.59 4.84 14.18
C LEU A 150 6.92 4.04 15.44
N SER A 151 7.92 3.16 15.38
CA SER A 151 8.37 2.37 16.54
C SER A 151 9.05 3.21 17.62
N LEU A 152 9.54 4.41 17.27
CA LEU A 152 10.27 5.32 18.17
C LEU A 152 9.40 6.43 18.77
N MET A 153 8.24 6.78 18.20
CA MET A 153 7.37 7.86 18.69
C MET A 153 6.83 7.62 20.10
N GLU A 154 6.45 8.59 20.92
CA GLU A 154 5.71 8.22 22.14
C GLU A 154 4.27 7.79 21.77
N PRO A 155 3.62 6.87 22.50
CA PRO A 155 2.26 6.43 22.15
C PRO A 155 1.25 7.57 22.05
N LYS A 156 1.39 8.61 22.88
CA LYS A 156 0.57 9.83 22.81
C LYS A 156 0.74 10.57 21.48
N ASP A 157 1.94 10.52 20.89
CA ASP A 157 2.25 11.22 19.64
C ASP A 157 1.64 10.51 18.44
N LEU A 158 1.43 9.18 18.53
CA LEU A 158 0.70 8.42 17.51
C LEU A 158 -0.77 8.86 17.40
N LEU A 159 -1.31 9.48 18.45
CA LEU A 159 -2.66 10.06 18.47
C LEU A 159 -2.66 11.55 18.14
N SER A 160 -1.49 12.15 17.88
CA SER A 160 -1.40 13.54 17.44
C SER A 160 -1.90 13.67 16.00
N PRO A 161 -2.58 14.79 15.67
CA PRO A 161 -2.94 15.10 14.30
C PRO A 161 -1.70 15.17 13.40
N VAL A 162 -1.82 14.64 12.19
CA VAL A 162 -0.86 14.89 11.11
C VAL A 162 -1.38 16.01 10.23
N GLN A 163 -0.45 16.79 9.70
CA GLN A 163 -0.75 17.88 8.80
C GLN A 163 -0.62 17.38 7.35
N THR A 164 -1.73 17.43 6.60
CA THR A 164 -1.78 17.12 5.16
C THR A 164 -1.70 18.40 4.33
N TRP A 165 -1.64 18.29 3.00
CA TRP A 165 -1.49 19.44 2.07
C TRP A 165 -2.59 20.51 2.18
N ASP A 166 -3.75 20.16 2.75
CA ASP A 166 -4.90 21.05 2.82
C ASP A 166 -5.18 21.42 4.29
N ALA A 167 -4.89 22.67 4.65
CA ALA A 167 -5.05 23.21 6.00
C ALA A 167 -6.52 23.18 6.49
N ASP A 168 -7.47 23.04 5.55
CA ASP A 168 -8.91 23.08 5.77
C ASP A 168 -9.59 21.70 5.71
N ARG A 169 -8.89 20.63 5.30
CA ARG A 169 -9.44 19.26 5.30
C ARG A 169 -9.43 18.61 6.68
N GLU A 170 -10.29 17.59 6.82
CA GLU A 170 -10.40 16.77 8.02
C GLU A 170 -9.04 16.21 8.43
N ARG A 171 -8.74 16.41 9.71
CA ARG A 171 -7.46 16.12 10.34
C ARG A 171 -7.44 14.63 10.68
N CYS A 172 -6.53 13.86 10.09
CA CYS A 172 -6.25 12.51 10.56
C CYS A 172 -5.11 12.54 11.58
N THR A 173 -5.12 11.63 12.54
CA THR A 173 -4.00 11.33 13.43
C THR A 173 -3.01 10.42 12.73
N ILE A 174 -1.79 10.29 13.27
CA ILE A 174 -0.82 9.29 12.80
C ILE A 174 -1.46 7.90 12.81
N PHE A 175 -2.21 7.55 13.86
CA PHE A 175 -2.91 6.27 13.95
C PHE A 175 -3.98 6.08 12.86
N GLN A 176 -4.80 7.09 12.57
CA GLN A 176 -5.76 7.02 11.46
C GLN A 176 -5.05 6.87 10.10
N ALA A 177 -4.02 7.66 9.83
CA ALA A 177 -3.23 7.56 8.60
C ALA A 177 -2.49 6.22 8.48
N SER A 178 -2.14 5.59 9.60
CA SER A 178 -1.48 4.28 9.60
C SER A 178 -2.36 3.17 9.00
N THR A 179 -3.68 3.36 8.93
CA THR A 179 -4.59 2.39 8.30
C THR A 179 -4.37 2.23 6.80
N TRP A 180 -3.69 3.16 6.13
CA TRP A 180 -3.37 3.02 4.69
C TRP A 180 -2.39 1.88 4.39
N ASN A 181 -1.71 1.35 5.42
CA ASN A 181 -0.74 0.29 5.24
C ASN A 181 -0.73 -0.66 6.45
N ARG A 182 -0.85 -1.96 6.17
CA ARG A 182 -0.84 -3.04 7.17
C ARG A 182 0.30 -2.92 8.18
N ASN A 183 1.51 -2.63 7.73
CA ASN A 183 2.69 -2.63 8.58
C ASN A 183 2.74 -1.38 9.46
N TRP A 184 2.30 -0.23 8.93
CA TRP A 184 2.20 1.01 9.72
C TRP A 184 1.13 0.88 10.81
N PHE A 185 -0.03 0.32 10.45
CA PHE A 185 -1.10 0.04 11.40
C PHE A 185 -0.61 -0.89 12.52
N ARG A 186 0.06 -2.00 12.17
CA ARG A 186 0.63 -2.94 13.16
C ARG A 186 1.65 -2.27 14.08
N ALA A 187 2.53 -1.42 13.54
CA ALA A 187 3.52 -0.69 14.33
C ALA A 187 2.86 0.25 15.34
N CYS A 188 1.81 0.99 14.93
CA CYS A 188 1.06 1.86 15.83
C CYS A 188 0.25 1.04 16.85
N TRP A 189 -0.50 0.05 16.37
CA TRP A 189 -1.43 -0.74 17.17
C TRP A 189 -0.74 -1.51 18.28
N THR A 190 0.43 -2.11 18.01
CA THR A 190 1.23 -2.82 19.03
C THR A 190 1.53 -1.94 20.25
N ARG A 191 1.64 -0.63 20.04
CA ARG A 191 2.02 0.35 21.06
C ARG A 191 0.82 1.02 21.71
N LEU A 192 -0.28 1.14 20.97
CA LEU A 192 -1.52 1.74 21.43
C LEU A 192 -2.43 0.75 22.15
N LYS A 193 -2.43 -0.54 21.78
CA LYS A 193 -3.33 -1.55 22.34
C LYS A 193 -3.35 -1.69 23.86
N PRO A 194 -2.24 -1.50 24.61
CA PRO A 194 -2.28 -1.61 26.08
C PRO A 194 -2.93 -0.38 26.74
N LEU A 195 -3.20 0.69 25.98
CA LEU A 195 -3.67 1.95 26.53
C LEU A 195 -5.21 2.01 26.58
N PRO A 196 -5.79 2.60 27.64
CA PRO A 196 -7.24 2.81 27.71
C PRO A 196 -7.78 3.71 26.59
N ASN A 197 -6.99 4.70 26.18
CA ASN A 197 -7.30 5.59 25.06
C ASN A 197 -6.40 5.23 23.87
N ASN A 198 -6.67 4.08 23.26
CA ASN A 198 -5.87 3.52 22.17
C ASN A 198 -6.19 4.11 20.78
N GLY A 199 -7.13 5.07 20.70
CA GLY A 199 -7.50 5.74 19.46
C GLY A 199 -8.54 5.01 18.60
N LEU A 200 -8.96 3.79 18.94
CA LEU A 200 -9.94 3.03 18.14
C LEU A 200 -11.26 3.78 17.94
N THR A 201 -11.69 4.55 18.94
CA THR A 201 -12.93 5.35 18.86
C THR A 201 -12.86 6.52 17.87
N SER A 202 -11.66 6.88 17.39
CA SER A 202 -11.49 7.91 16.37
C SER A 202 -11.51 7.38 14.93
N LEU A 203 -11.49 6.06 14.73
CA LEU A 203 -11.48 5.49 13.39
C LEU A 203 -12.85 5.68 12.73
N GLY A 204 -12.85 6.28 11.54
CA GLY A 204 -14.03 6.49 10.71
C GLY A 204 -14.25 5.35 9.71
N PRO A 205 -15.25 5.51 8.82
CA PRO A 205 -15.58 4.50 7.80
C PRO A 205 -14.41 4.18 6.88
N ASP A 206 -13.65 5.20 6.48
CA ASP A 206 -12.56 5.05 5.53
C ASP A 206 -11.39 4.29 6.18
N GLU A 207 -11.05 4.63 7.42
CA GLU A 207 -10.04 3.90 8.19
C GLU A 207 -10.44 2.44 8.44
N ILE A 208 -11.71 2.18 8.80
CA ILE A 208 -12.22 0.82 9.00
C ILE A 208 -12.20 0.03 7.68
N GLY A 209 -12.57 0.66 6.57
CA GLY A 209 -12.48 0.07 5.22
C GLY A 209 -11.04 -0.33 4.87
N ASN A 210 -10.06 0.54 5.15
CA ASN A 210 -8.66 0.20 4.93
C ASN A 210 -8.20 -0.97 5.81
N ILE A 211 -8.63 -1.03 7.08
CA ILE A 211 -8.31 -2.16 7.96
C ILE A 211 -8.85 -3.47 7.40
N TRP A 212 -10.06 -3.46 6.82
CA TRP A 212 -10.63 -4.65 6.19
C TRP A 212 -9.78 -5.21 5.05
N GLN A 213 -8.97 -4.42 4.36
CA GLN A 213 -8.10 -4.89 3.27
C GLN A 213 -6.89 -5.71 3.74
N PHE A 214 -6.59 -5.74 5.05
CA PHE A 214 -5.44 -6.50 5.55
C PHE A 214 -5.68 -7.22 6.89
N ALA A 215 -6.84 -7.05 7.50
CA ALA A 215 -7.19 -7.73 8.72
C ALA A 215 -7.27 -9.24 8.49
N ASN A 216 -6.66 -10.00 9.39
CA ASN A 216 -6.89 -11.43 9.55
C ASN A 216 -7.76 -11.68 10.79
N VAL A 217 -8.18 -12.93 10.99
CA VAL A 217 -9.07 -13.33 12.10
C VAL A 217 -8.48 -12.93 13.46
N GLU A 218 -7.18 -13.11 13.63
CA GLU A 218 -6.47 -12.73 14.86
C GLU A 218 -6.59 -11.23 15.14
N LEU A 219 -6.27 -10.38 14.15
CA LEU A 219 -6.38 -8.93 14.31
C LEU A 219 -7.83 -8.49 14.54
N ALA A 220 -8.79 -9.08 13.81
CA ALA A 220 -10.20 -8.76 13.98
C ALA A 220 -10.71 -9.08 15.40
N ASN A 221 -10.29 -10.22 15.95
CA ASN A 221 -10.60 -10.57 17.35
C ASN A 221 -9.87 -9.67 18.35
N GLU A 222 -8.60 -9.34 18.11
CA GLU A 222 -7.85 -8.42 18.98
C GLU A 222 -8.48 -7.02 19.03
N LEU A 223 -8.95 -6.51 17.88
CA LEU A 223 -9.67 -5.25 17.79
C LEU A 223 -11.03 -5.31 18.49
N LEU A 224 -11.76 -6.43 18.35
CA LEU A 224 -13.03 -6.65 19.03
C LEU A 224 -12.86 -6.65 20.55
N ASP A 225 -11.88 -7.37 21.08
CA ASP A 225 -11.54 -7.41 22.50
C ASP A 225 -11.15 -6.02 23.03
N SER A 226 -10.61 -5.18 22.15
CA SER A 226 -10.24 -3.79 22.44
C SER A 226 -11.37 -2.78 22.21
N GLY A 227 -12.57 -3.24 21.85
CA GLY A 227 -13.78 -2.43 21.73
C GLY A 227 -14.15 -1.96 20.32
N LEU A 228 -13.41 -2.39 19.27
CA LEU A 228 -13.77 -2.14 17.87
C LEU A 228 -14.31 -3.41 17.22
N ASP A 229 -15.62 -3.48 17.06
CA ASP A 229 -16.26 -4.54 16.28
C ASP A 229 -16.28 -4.18 14.79
N LEU A 230 -15.35 -4.76 14.01
CA LEU A 230 -15.31 -4.60 12.56
C LEU A 230 -16.61 -5.07 11.87
N GLY A 231 -17.31 -6.07 12.44
CA GLY A 231 -18.55 -6.62 11.89
C GLY A 231 -19.78 -5.73 12.10
N LYS A 232 -19.67 -4.69 12.93
CA LYS A 232 -20.79 -3.77 13.19
C LYS A 232 -21.06 -2.92 11.95
N PRO A 233 -22.27 -2.96 11.37
CA PRO A 233 -22.61 -2.15 10.21
C PRO A 233 -22.45 -0.65 10.50
N HIS A 234 -21.89 0.09 9.54
CA HIS A 234 -21.77 1.53 9.66
C HIS A 234 -23.05 2.19 9.13
N PRO A 235 -23.53 3.32 9.69
CA PRO A 235 -24.73 4.01 9.18
C PRO A 235 -24.73 4.34 7.67
N LYS A 236 -23.54 4.45 7.06
CA LYS A 236 -23.36 4.70 5.62
C LYS A 236 -23.19 3.42 4.79
N ASN A 237 -22.93 2.27 5.41
CA ASN A 237 -22.71 0.99 4.73
C ASN A 237 -23.35 -0.16 5.53
N ALA A 238 -24.45 -0.70 5.01
CA ALA A 238 -25.24 -1.73 5.66
C ALA A 238 -24.55 -3.11 5.69
N SER A 239 -23.50 -3.32 4.90
CA SER A 239 -22.79 -4.59 4.78
C SER A 239 -21.33 -4.44 5.25
N PRO A 240 -20.85 -5.22 6.23
CA PRO A 240 -19.50 -5.06 6.77
C PRO A 240 -18.45 -5.69 5.84
N GLY A 241 -17.47 -4.91 5.38
CA GLY A 241 -16.14 -5.36 4.92
C GLY A 241 -16.05 -6.30 3.72
N TRP A 242 -17.16 -6.81 3.16
CA TRP A 242 -17.13 -7.87 2.16
C TRP A 242 -16.35 -7.50 0.91
N LEU A 243 -16.49 -6.26 0.43
CA LEU A 243 -15.81 -5.79 -0.77
C LEU A 243 -14.31 -5.61 -0.50
N GLU A 244 -13.98 -5.05 0.66
CA GLU A 244 -12.61 -4.81 1.07
C GLU A 244 -11.84 -6.11 1.34
N ILE A 245 -12.53 -7.18 1.78
CA ILE A 245 -11.91 -8.51 1.94
C ILE A 245 -11.52 -9.13 0.59
N VAL A 246 -12.28 -8.89 -0.49
CA VAL A 246 -11.95 -9.43 -1.84
C VAL A 246 -10.57 -8.96 -2.31
N ASP A 247 -10.13 -7.78 -1.88
CA ASP A 247 -8.82 -7.25 -2.23
C ASP A 247 -7.65 -7.90 -1.44
N GLN A 248 -7.95 -8.82 -0.50
CA GLN A 248 -6.94 -9.55 0.25
C GLN A 248 -6.26 -10.65 -0.57
N ILE A 249 -5.02 -10.99 -0.19
CA ILE A 249 -4.29 -12.14 -0.79
C ILE A 249 -5.00 -13.47 -0.51
N ASP A 250 -5.58 -13.62 0.69
CA ASP A 250 -6.33 -14.80 1.12
C ASP A 250 -7.62 -14.37 1.84
N PRO A 251 -8.73 -14.19 1.11
CA PRO A 251 -9.97 -13.64 1.66
C PRO A 251 -10.77 -14.65 2.50
N GLN A 252 -10.55 -15.95 2.30
CA GLN A 252 -11.39 -17.01 2.85
C GLN A 252 -11.53 -16.96 4.38
N PRO A 253 -10.44 -16.83 5.17
CA PRO A 253 -10.55 -16.81 6.63
C PRO A 253 -11.44 -15.68 7.15
N MET A 254 -11.40 -14.51 6.50
CA MET A 254 -12.21 -13.36 6.89
C MET A 254 -13.66 -13.48 6.44
N PHE A 255 -13.92 -14.11 5.29
CA PHE A 255 -15.28 -14.48 4.90
C PHE A 255 -15.91 -15.48 5.87
N ASP A 256 -15.17 -16.52 6.26
CA ASP A 256 -15.62 -17.50 7.26
C ASP A 256 -15.87 -16.81 8.61
N TRP A 257 -15.03 -15.84 9.00
CA TRP A 257 -15.22 -15.03 10.20
C TRP A 257 -16.53 -14.23 10.16
N LEU A 258 -16.82 -13.52 9.07
CA LEU A 258 -18.08 -12.80 8.88
C LEU A 258 -19.29 -13.74 8.92
N LEU A 259 -19.21 -14.88 8.23
CA LEU A 259 -20.27 -15.87 8.18
C LEU A 259 -20.57 -16.47 9.56
N SER A 260 -19.52 -16.76 10.35
CA SER A 260 -19.66 -17.27 11.72
C SER A 260 -20.40 -16.31 12.66
N ARG A 261 -20.39 -15.02 12.34
CA ARG A 261 -21.09 -13.95 13.06
C ARG A 261 -22.49 -13.64 12.50
N GLY A 262 -22.95 -14.44 11.54
CA GLY A 262 -24.29 -14.30 10.94
C GLY A 262 -24.38 -13.26 9.83
N HIS A 263 -23.27 -12.67 9.39
CA HIS A 263 -23.29 -11.80 8.22
C HIS A 263 -23.39 -12.65 6.95
N ARG A 264 -24.34 -12.30 6.08
CA ARG A 264 -24.49 -12.95 4.78
C ARG A 264 -23.75 -12.17 3.70
N PRO A 265 -23.14 -12.85 2.71
CA PRO A 265 -22.58 -12.18 1.55
C PRO A 265 -23.63 -11.29 0.87
N PRO A 266 -23.29 -10.04 0.51
CA PRO A 266 -24.18 -9.19 -0.27
C PRO A 266 -24.35 -9.78 -1.68
N GLY A 267 -25.49 -9.48 -2.31
CA GLY A 267 -25.67 -9.82 -3.72
C GLY A 267 -24.64 -9.09 -4.60
N LYS A 268 -24.22 -9.74 -5.69
CA LYS A 268 -23.19 -9.28 -6.63
C LYS A 268 -21.76 -9.33 -6.09
N LEU A 269 -21.53 -9.93 -4.93
CA LEU A 269 -20.16 -10.12 -4.41
C LEU A 269 -19.34 -10.97 -5.38
N LEU A 270 -19.93 -11.99 -6.01
CA LEU A 270 -19.24 -12.81 -7.01
C LEU A 270 -18.87 -11.99 -8.25
N THR A 271 -19.74 -11.10 -8.70
CA THR A 271 -19.47 -10.18 -9.81
C THR A 271 -18.31 -9.24 -9.47
N TYR A 272 -18.25 -8.77 -8.22
CA TYR A 272 -17.13 -7.96 -7.74
C TYR A 272 -15.82 -8.78 -7.75
N ALA A 273 -15.81 -9.98 -7.17
CA ALA A 273 -14.63 -10.87 -7.21
C ALA A 273 -14.15 -11.18 -8.63
N ALA A 274 -15.09 -11.42 -9.56
CA ALA A 274 -14.77 -11.63 -10.98
C ALA A 274 -14.17 -10.38 -11.65
N LYS A 275 -14.64 -9.17 -11.29
CA LYS A 275 -14.11 -7.91 -11.82
C LYS A 275 -12.65 -7.68 -11.41
N TYR A 276 -12.30 -8.03 -10.17
CA TYR A 276 -10.96 -7.86 -9.59
C TYR A 276 -10.09 -9.11 -9.71
N ASN A 277 -10.55 -10.14 -10.42
CA ASN A 277 -9.81 -11.37 -10.67
C ASN A 277 -9.36 -12.11 -9.40
N ASP A 278 -10.19 -12.09 -8.36
CA ASP A 278 -9.96 -12.82 -7.12
C ASP A 278 -10.51 -14.24 -7.21
N ILE A 279 -9.63 -15.18 -7.56
CA ILE A 279 -9.95 -16.62 -7.72
C ILE A 279 -10.39 -17.24 -6.39
N LEU A 280 -9.69 -16.94 -5.29
CA LEU A 280 -9.96 -17.57 -3.99
C LEU A 280 -11.29 -17.08 -3.44
N GLY A 281 -11.55 -15.78 -3.50
CA GLY A 281 -12.84 -15.25 -3.10
C GLY A 281 -13.96 -15.71 -4.00
N ALA A 282 -13.79 -15.72 -5.33
CA ALA A 282 -14.80 -16.26 -6.25
C ALA A 282 -15.13 -17.71 -5.93
N SER A 283 -14.12 -18.57 -5.74
CA SER A 283 -14.30 -19.98 -5.38
C SER A 283 -15.07 -20.14 -4.06
N TRP A 284 -14.74 -19.34 -3.04
CA TRP A 284 -15.44 -19.37 -1.76
C TRP A 284 -16.90 -18.93 -1.94
N ILE A 285 -17.15 -17.78 -2.57
CA ILE A 285 -18.50 -17.21 -2.77
C ILE A 285 -19.39 -18.19 -3.55
N MET A 286 -18.84 -18.87 -4.56
CA MET A 286 -19.55 -19.85 -5.37
C MET A 286 -20.09 -21.05 -4.58
N ARG A 287 -19.47 -21.41 -3.44
CA ARG A 287 -20.00 -22.46 -2.55
C ARG A 287 -21.26 -22.04 -1.79
N TYR A 288 -21.49 -20.73 -1.70
CA TYR A 288 -22.58 -20.14 -0.91
C TYR A 288 -23.61 -19.40 -1.77
N THR A 289 -23.40 -19.26 -3.08
CA THR A 289 -24.39 -18.73 -4.01
C THR A 289 -25.07 -19.86 -4.79
N GLU A 290 -26.39 -19.86 -4.77
CA GLU A 290 -27.22 -20.72 -5.63
C GLU A 290 -27.87 -19.90 -6.76
N SER A 291 -27.57 -18.60 -6.82
CA SER A 291 -28.21 -17.68 -7.75
C SER A 291 -27.64 -17.83 -9.15
N TYR A 292 -28.43 -18.42 -10.04
CA TYR A 292 -28.12 -18.49 -11.47
C TYR A 292 -27.85 -17.11 -12.09
N TRP A 293 -28.59 -16.08 -11.64
CA TRP A 293 -28.42 -14.71 -12.13
C TRP A 293 -27.05 -14.15 -11.75
N GLU A 294 -26.61 -14.34 -10.51
CA GLU A 294 -25.32 -13.86 -10.03
C GLU A 294 -24.16 -14.58 -10.73
N LEU A 295 -24.28 -15.90 -10.92
CA LEU A 295 -23.32 -16.70 -11.70
C LEU A 295 -23.24 -16.21 -13.15
N SER A 296 -24.38 -15.87 -13.76
CA SER A 296 -24.43 -15.38 -15.15
C SER A 296 -23.79 -13.99 -15.29
N GLU A 297 -24.09 -13.06 -14.37
CA GLU A 297 -23.46 -11.73 -14.37
C GLU A 297 -21.94 -11.82 -14.15
N ALA A 298 -21.51 -12.65 -13.21
CA ALA A 298 -20.08 -12.87 -12.95
C ALA A 298 -19.36 -13.52 -14.13
N ALA A 299 -19.99 -14.49 -14.81
CA ALA A 299 -19.44 -15.10 -16.02
C ALA A 299 -19.23 -14.06 -17.13
N LEU A 300 -20.18 -13.14 -17.34
CA LEU A 300 -20.04 -12.08 -18.33
C LEU A 300 -18.92 -11.09 -18.00
N VAL A 301 -18.72 -10.77 -16.72
CA VAL A 301 -17.60 -9.92 -16.26
C VAL A 301 -16.27 -10.63 -16.42
N ALA A 302 -16.17 -11.89 -15.99
CA ALA A 302 -14.97 -12.70 -16.17
C ALA A 302 -14.65 -12.91 -17.66
N ALA A 303 -15.66 -13.06 -18.51
CA ALA A 303 -15.51 -13.18 -19.95
C ALA A 303 -14.85 -11.95 -20.58
N GLU A 304 -15.26 -10.74 -20.20
CA GLU A 304 -14.78 -9.47 -20.76
C GLU A 304 -13.35 -9.09 -20.36
N ASN A 305 -12.91 -9.49 -19.16
CA ASN A 305 -11.56 -9.17 -18.67
C ASN A 305 -10.47 -9.91 -19.45
N THR A 306 -9.31 -9.32 -19.75
CA THR A 306 -8.29 -9.97 -20.60
C THR A 306 -7.21 -10.74 -19.83
N GLN A 307 -7.19 -10.66 -18.49
CA GLN A 307 -6.14 -11.25 -17.67
C GLN A 307 -6.35 -12.76 -17.47
N ASN A 308 -5.27 -13.55 -17.43
CA ASN A 308 -5.36 -15.02 -17.29
C ASN A 308 -6.19 -15.50 -16.07
N ARG A 309 -6.12 -14.79 -14.94
CA ARG A 309 -6.93 -15.12 -13.75
C ARG A 309 -8.44 -15.07 -14.01
N SER A 310 -8.89 -14.21 -14.92
CA SER A 310 -10.31 -14.14 -15.30
C SER A 310 -10.78 -15.38 -16.07
N ALA A 311 -9.88 -16.05 -16.81
CA ALA A 311 -10.20 -17.31 -17.49
C ALA A 311 -10.44 -18.44 -16.50
N GLU A 312 -9.61 -18.51 -15.45
CA GLU A 312 -9.79 -19.48 -14.36
C GLU A 312 -11.12 -19.26 -13.61
N ILE A 313 -11.49 -18.00 -13.34
CA ILE A 313 -12.80 -17.68 -12.74
C ILE A 313 -13.95 -18.11 -13.65
N LEU A 314 -13.86 -17.81 -14.95
CA LEU A 314 -14.88 -18.22 -15.91
C LEU A 314 -15.01 -19.75 -15.97
N GLU A 315 -13.90 -20.47 -16.03
CA GLU A 315 -13.87 -21.94 -16.01
C GLU A 315 -14.57 -22.51 -14.76
N MET A 316 -14.24 -21.99 -13.58
CA MET A 316 -14.90 -22.41 -12.33
C MET A 316 -16.42 -22.21 -12.44
N ILE A 317 -16.87 -21.03 -12.90
CA ILE A 317 -18.29 -20.71 -13.04
C ILE A 317 -18.98 -21.66 -14.02
N LEU A 318 -18.37 -21.90 -15.18
CA LEU A 318 -18.92 -22.78 -16.22
C LEU A 318 -19.07 -24.24 -15.75
N GLN A 319 -18.18 -24.72 -14.87
CA GLN A 319 -18.24 -26.07 -14.30
C GLN A 319 -19.32 -26.25 -13.22
N THR A 320 -20.01 -25.18 -12.80
CA THR A 320 -20.99 -25.26 -11.72
C THR A 320 -22.30 -25.92 -12.19
N LEU A 321 -22.65 -27.06 -11.58
CA LEU A 321 -23.81 -27.91 -11.94
C LEU A 321 -25.18 -27.20 -11.91
N THR A 322 -25.30 -26.09 -11.18
CA THR A 322 -26.56 -25.33 -11.06
C THR A 322 -26.85 -24.45 -12.27
N ALA A 323 -25.86 -24.16 -13.10
CA ALA A 323 -26.03 -23.25 -14.22
C ALA A 323 -26.31 -24.01 -15.53
N LYS A 324 -27.53 -23.83 -16.04
CA LYS A 324 -28.02 -24.46 -17.28
C LYS A 324 -27.46 -23.73 -18.51
N TRP A 325 -26.14 -23.73 -18.68
CA TRP A 325 -25.44 -23.01 -19.76
C TRP A 325 -25.86 -23.47 -21.15
N LYS A 326 -25.96 -24.80 -21.34
CA LYS A 326 -26.34 -25.41 -22.61
C LYS A 326 -27.74 -25.04 -23.08
N ASP A 327 -28.66 -24.82 -22.15
CA ASP A 327 -30.06 -24.48 -22.44
C ASP A 327 -30.26 -22.98 -22.70
N ASN A 328 -29.29 -22.14 -22.32
CA ASN A 328 -29.36 -20.68 -22.47
C ASN A 328 -28.42 -20.18 -23.58
N ARG A 329 -28.84 -20.41 -24.84
CA ARG A 329 -28.07 -20.05 -26.03
C ARG A 329 -27.68 -18.57 -26.07
N THR A 330 -28.58 -17.66 -25.69
CA THR A 330 -28.29 -16.21 -25.68
C THR A 330 -27.17 -15.86 -24.72
N LEU A 331 -27.11 -16.48 -23.55
CA LEU A 331 -26.03 -16.24 -22.60
C LEU A 331 -24.69 -16.74 -23.13
N SER A 332 -24.65 -17.94 -23.73
CA SER A 332 -23.43 -18.48 -24.34
C SER A 332 -22.92 -17.61 -25.48
N GLU A 333 -23.82 -17.11 -26.35
CA GLU A 333 -23.48 -16.14 -27.39
C GLU A 333 -22.94 -14.82 -26.79
N ASN A 334 -23.58 -14.30 -25.72
CA ASN A 334 -23.12 -13.09 -25.03
C ASN A 334 -21.74 -13.26 -24.37
N ILE A 335 -21.43 -14.43 -23.81
CA ILE A 335 -20.11 -14.72 -23.23
C ILE A 335 -19.04 -14.63 -24.31
N VAL A 336 -19.26 -15.24 -25.49
CA VAL A 336 -18.32 -15.13 -26.61
C VAL A 336 -18.15 -13.69 -27.06
N ILE A 337 -19.27 -12.96 -27.21
CA ILE A 337 -19.23 -11.53 -27.58
C ILE A 337 -18.39 -10.73 -26.58
N LYS A 338 -18.55 -10.98 -25.27
CA LYS A 338 -17.78 -10.31 -24.23
C LYS A 338 -16.28 -10.63 -24.29
N ILE A 339 -15.91 -11.89 -24.51
CA ILE A 339 -14.50 -12.31 -24.67
C ILE A 339 -13.86 -11.55 -25.85
N VAL A 340 -14.48 -11.58 -27.02
CA VAL A 340 -13.92 -10.97 -28.23
C VAL A 340 -13.87 -9.45 -28.10
N ASN A 341 -14.93 -8.81 -27.60
CA ASN A 341 -14.94 -7.37 -27.41
C ASN A 341 -13.88 -6.90 -26.41
N GLY A 342 -13.66 -7.62 -25.31
CA GLY A 342 -12.65 -7.27 -24.31
C GLY A 342 -11.25 -7.20 -24.91
N VAL A 343 -10.84 -8.25 -25.62
CA VAL A 343 -9.51 -8.33 -26.26
C VAL A 343 -9.36 -7.29 -27.36
N CYS A 344 -10.37 -7.14 -28.24
CA CYS A 344 -10.31 -6.15 -29.32
C CYS A 344 -10.26 -4.71 -28.81
N HIS A 345 -10.97 -4.40 -27.71
CA HIS A 345 -10.97 -3.07 -27.11
C HIS A 345 -9.61 -2.74 -26.50
N GLU A 346 -9.04 -3.62 -25.68
CA GLU A 346 -7.71 -3.42 -25.09
C GLU A 346 -6.63 -3.36 -26.17
N TRP A 347 -6.73 -4.18 -27.21
CA TRP A 347 -5.83 -4.11 -28.36
C TRP A 347 -5.89 -2.75 -29.07
N GLY A 348 -7.09 -2.25 -29.35
CA GLY A 348 -7.28 -0.92 -29.96
C GLY A 348 -6.69 0.21 -29.12
N ALA A 349 -6.71 0.08 -27.78
CA ALA A 349 -6.09 1.03 -26.87
C ALA A 349 -4.55 0.91 -26.84
N MET A 350 -3.99 -0.27 -27.08
CA MET A 350 -2.54 -0.53 -27.06
C MET A 350 -1.83 -0.22 -28.38
N GLN A 351 -2.53 -0.18 -29.51
CA GLN A 351 -1.97 0.17 -30.84
C GLN A 351 -1.32 1.58 -30.90
N SER A 352 -1.51 2.43 -29.89
CA SER A 352 -0.81 3.71 -29.76
C SER A 352 0.60 3.62 -29.15
N HIS A 353 1.10 2.41 -28.82
CA HIS A 353 2.41 2.20 -28.21
C HIS A 353 3.20 1.04 -28.86
N ASP A 354 4.42 1.31 -29.34
CA ASP A 354 5.21 0.45 -30.23
C ASP A 354 5.77 -0.88 -29.63
N SER A 355 5.45 -1.27 -28.39
CA SER A 355 6.19 -2.36 -27.69
C SER A 355 5.35 -3.48 -27.04
N PHE A 356 4.21 -3.89 -27.59
CA PHE A 356 3.24 -4.77 -26.88
C PHE A 356 2.89 -6.12 -27.54
N GLN A 357 3.78 -6.73 -28.33
CA GLN A 357 3.47 -8.03 -28.96
C GLN A 357 3.32 -9.19 -27.97
N GLU A 358 4.13 -9.24 -26.91
CA GLU A 358 4.04 -10.30 -25.88
C GLU A 358 2.72 -10.20 -25.09
N THR A 359 2.32 -8.99 -24.70
CA THR A 359 1.04 -8.75 -24.02
C THR A 359 -0.16 -9.11 -24.89
N LEU A 360 -0.10 -8.85 -26.21
CA LEU A 360 -1.16 -9.26 -27.13
C LEU A 360 -1.32 -10.78 -27.19
N ALA A 361 -0.20 -11.51 -27.34
CA ALA A 361 -0.23 -12.97 -27.38
C ALA A 361 -0.84 -13.56 -26.09
N GLU A 362 -0.47 -13.02 -24.92
CA GLU A 362 -1.03 -13.45 -23.63
C GLU A 362 -2.54 -13.18 -23.52
N MET A 363 -3.03 -12.03 -24.00
CA MET A 363 -4.45 -11.70 -24.04
C MET A 363 -5.22 -12.62 -25.00
N GLU A 364 -4.65 -12.88 -26.18
CA GLU A 364 -5.23 -13.77 -27.18
C GLU A 364 -5.30 -15.22 -26.67
N ASP A 365 -4.23 -15.73 -26.06
CA ASP A 365 -4.20 -17.06 -25.46
C ASP A 365 -5.22 -17.19 -24.32
N THR A 366 -5.35 -16.14 -23.49
CA THR A 366 -6.38 -16.07 -22.45
C THR A 366 -7.80 -16.16 -23.05
N ALA A 367 -8.05 -15.45 -24.15
CA ALA A 367 -9.33 -15.48 -24.84
C ALA A 367 -9.63 -16.85 -25.46
N VAL A 368 -8.64 -17.47 -26.09
CA VAL A 368 -8.73 -18.82 -26.65
C VAL A 368 -9.08 -19.83 -25.56
N ARG A 369 -8.40 -19.76 -24.40
CA ARG A 369 -8.67 -20.62 -23.24
C ARG A 369 -10.14 -20.51 -22.79
N LYS A 370 -10.68 -19.29 -22.69
CA LYS A 370 -12.09 -19.06 -22.33
C LYS A 370 -13.08 -19.63 -23.35
N ILE A 371 -12.79 -19.47 -24.65
CA ILE A 371 -13.62 -20.04 -25.71
C ILE A 371 -13.62 -21.57 -25.64
N GLN A 372 -12.45 -22.18 -25.43
CA GLN A 372 -12.34 -23.63 -25.28
C GLN A 372 -13.13 -24.13 -24.06
N ALA A 373 -12.96 -23.49 -22.89
CA ALA A 373 -13.69 -23.82 -21.68
C ALA A 373 -15.22 -23.72 -21.87
N LEU A 374 -15.70 -22.69 -22.57
CA LEU A 374 -17.12 -22.58 -22.92
C LEU A 374 -17.56 -23.73 -23.82
N GLY A 375 -16.80 -24.03 -24.87
CA GLY A 375 -17.11 -25.09 -25.84
C GLY A 375 -17.22 -26.47 -25.20
N GLU A 376 -16.38 -26.79 -24.21
CA GLU A 376 -16.46 -28.04 -23.44
C GLU A 376 -17.80 -28.20 -22.71
N VAL A 377 -18.41 -27.09 -22.27
CA VAL A 377 -19.65 -27.10 -21.48
C VAL A 377 -20.90 -27.00 -22.36
N VAL A 378 -20.91 -26.12 -23.36
CA VAL A 378 -22.11 -25.82 -24.15
C VAL A 378 -22.13 -26.50 -25.53
N GLY A 379 -20.98 -27.01 -25.98
CA GLY A 379 -20.80 -27.48 -27.35
C GLY A 379 -20.77 -26.30 -28.32
N ASN A 380 -21.72 -26.26 -29.25
CA ASN A 380 -21.67 -25.33 -30.37
C ASN A 380 -22.31 -23.97 -30.03
N VAL A 381 -21.62 -22.87 -30.36
CA VAL A 381 -22.11 -21.49 -30.16
C VAL A 381 -22.03 -20.74 -31.48
N ARG A 382 -23.15 -20.11 -31.92
CA ARG A 382 -23.21 -19.44 -33.22
C ARG A 382 -22.69 -18.01 -33.16
N VAL A 383 -21.47 -17.79 -33.64
CA VAL A 383 -20.73 -16.52 -33.42
C VAL A 383 -19.94 -16.04 -34.65
N LEU A 384 -20.47 -16.29 -35.86
CA LEU A 384 -19.84 -15.88 -37.13
C LEU A 384 -19.39 -14.41 -37.15
N GLY A 385 -20.21 -13.50 -36.61
CA GLY A 385 -19.86 -12.08 -36.54
C GLY A 385 -18.61 -11.80 -35.69
N MET A 386 -18.42 -12.55 -34.60
CA MET A 386 -17.25 -12.39 -33.72
C MET A 386 -15.99 -13.01 -34.33
N LYS A 387 -16.12 -14.08 -35.14
CA LYS A 387 -15.00 -14.61 -35.94
C LYS A 387 -14.47 -13.52 -36.88
N ILE A 388 -15.34 -12.87 -37.64
CA ILE A 388 -14.97 -11.78 -38.55
C ILE A 388 -14.30 -10.64 -37.76
N THR A 389 -14.85 -10.25 -36.61
CA THR A 389 -14.25 -9.22 -35.74
C THR A 389 -12.84 -9.58 -35.26
N ALA A 390 -12.61 -10.85 -34.89
CA ALA A 390 -11.29 -11.31 -34.47
C ALA A 390 -10.28 -11.33 -35.65
N GLU A 391 -10.71 -11.74 -36.84
CA GLU A 391 -9.89 -11.71 -38.05
C GLU A 391 -9.50 -10.28 -38.45
N ASP A 392 -10.46 -9.35 -38.43
CA ASP A 392 -10.24 -7.93 -38.71
C ASP A 392 -9.26 -7.29 -37.72
N ALA A 393 -9.26 -7.75 -36.47
CA ALA A 393 -8.33 -7.30 -35.42
C ALA A 393 -6.94 -7.96 -35.49
N GLY A 394 -6.74 -8.96 -36.36
CA GLY A 394 -5.49 -9.72 -36.48
C GLY A 394 -5.29 -10.83 -35.45
N LEU A 395 -6.35 -11.24 -34.74
CA LEU A 395 -6.34 -12.26 -33.68
C LEU A 395 -6.57 -13.66 -34.27
N HIS A 396 -5.54 -14.20 -34.94
CA HIS A 396 -5.63 -15.43 -35.73
C HIS A 396 -5.89 -16.70 -34.89
N HIS A 397 -5.30 -16.83 -33.70
CA HIS A 397 -5.54 -17.96 -32.82
C HIS A 397 -6.96 -17.93 -32.26
N LEU A 398 -7.46 -16.73 -31.89
CA LEU A 398 -8.83 -16.55 -31.44
C LEU A 398 -9.85 -16.85 -32.54
N ALA A 399 -9.64 -16.37 -33.76
CA ALA A 399 -10.48 -16.69 -34.91
C ALA A 399 -10.58 -18.21 -35.16
N THR A 400 -9.44 -18.91 -35.04
CA THR A 400 -9.38 -20.37 -35.16
C THR A 400 -10.17 -21.08 -34.05
N ALA A 401 -10.10 -20.59 -32.81
CA ALA A 401 -10.88 -21.14 -31.70
C ALA A 401 -12.39 -20.92 -31.90
N LEU A 402 -12.78 -19.74 -32.41
CA LEU A 402 -14.17 -19.40 -32.72
C LEU A 402 -14.75 -20.27 -33.85
N GLU A 403 -13.96 -20.61 -34.86
CA GLU A 403 -14.38 -21.52 -35.93
C GLU A 403 -14.67 -22.93 -35.41
N LYS A 404 -13.87 -23.41 -34.44
CA LYS A 404 -14.06 -24.72 -33.82
C LYS A 404 -15.33 -24.80 -32.98
N ILE A 405 -15.66 -23.75 -32.22
CA ILE A 405 -16.88 -23.71 -31.39
C ILE A 405 -18.15 -23.44 -32.21
N ASP A 406 -18.07 -22.83 -33.39
CA ASP A 406 -19.22 -22.60 -34.28
C ASP A 406 -19.56 -23.84 -35.14
N SER A 407 -18.61 -24.75 -35.32
CA SER A 407 -18.77 -25.93 -36.17
C SER A 407 -19.58 -27.05 -35.50
N PRO A 408 -20.63 -27.60 -36.14
CA PRO A 408 -21.29 -28.79 -35.64
C PRO A 408 -20.36 -30.01 -35.76
N LEU A 409 -20.10 -30.69 -34.63
CA LEU A 409 -19.49 -32.03 -34.59
C LEU A 409 -20.18 -33.02 -35.53
#